data_AF-R9KX33-F1
#
_entry.id   AF-R9KX33-F1
#
_cell.length_a   1.000
_cell.length_b   1.000
_cell.length_c   1.000
_cell.angle_alpha   90.00
_cell.angle_beta   90.00
_cell.angle_gamma   90.00
#
_symmetry.space_group_name_H-M   'P 1'
#
loop_
_entity.id
_entity.type
_entity.pdbx_description
1 polymer ?
#
loop_
_entity_poly.entity_id
_entity_poly.type
_entity_poly.pdbx_seq_one_letter_code
_entity_poly.pdbx_strand_id
1 'polypeptide(L)' 'MEFDIEPVCVYSVTAPDNFDGSESFGMLFFADVKCFESELHSEIEKIAMMDGLPERLTYPNIQPHLMEKAKKQGYL' A
#
# COMPACT_ATOMS: atom_id res chain seq x y z
N MET A 1 8.68 -14.64 6.80
CA MET A 1 7.98 -14.16 5.58
C MET A 1 8.99 -14.21 4.45
N GLU A 2 8.60 -14.59 3.23
CA GLU A 2 9.50 -14.57 2.07
C GLU A 2 8.85 -13.78 0.93
N PHE A 3 9.54 -12.76 0.43
CA PHE A 3 9.07 -11.89 -0.64
C PHE A 3 10.22 -11.18 -1.33
N ASP A 4 10.03 -10.82 -2.60
CA ASP A 4 10.85 -9.84 -3.30
C ASP A 4 10.10 -8.49 -3.31
N ILE A 5 10.79 -7.37 -3.17
CA ILE A 5 10.18 -6.04 -3.14
C ILE A 5 10.93 -5.07 -4.05
N GLU A 6 10.18 -4.26 -4.78
CA GLU A 6 10.73 -3.27 -5.70
C GLU A 6 10.05 -1.89 -5.57
N PRO A 7 10.81 -0.80 -5.69
CA PRO A 7 10.25 0.55 -5.62
C PRO A 7 9.46 0.88 -6.89
N VAL A 8 8.26 1.40 -6.73
CA VAL A 8 7.38 1.84 -7.83
C VAL A 8 7.52 3.34 -8.06
N CYS A 9 7.33 4.14 -7.02
CA CYS A 9 7.51 5.60 -7.08
C CYS A 9 7.46 6.24 -5.69
N VAL A 10 8.08 7.42 -5.58
CA VAL A 10 7.79 8.38 -4.50
C VAL A 10 6.50 9.11 -4.81
N TYR A 11 5.68 9.35 -3.79
CA TYR A 11 4.48 10.19 -3.87
C TYR A 11 4.44 11.15 -2.70
N SER A 12 3.68 12.24 -2.85
CA SER A 12 3.38 13.16 -1.77
C SER A 12 1.88 13.26 -1.53
N VAL A 13 1.52 13.63 -0.30
CA VAL A 13 0.13 13.77 0.16
C VAL A 13 0.02 15.05 0.95
N THR A 14 -0.94 15.88 0.54
CA THR A 14 -1.36 17.06 1.29
C THR A 14 -2.82 16.88 1.64
N ALA A 15 -3.12 16.81 2.93
CA ALA A 15 -4.49 16.70 3.43
C ALA A 15 -4.66 17.69 4.58
N PRO A 16 -5.72 18.54 4.58
CA PRO A 16 -5.92 19.56 5.61
C PRO A 16 -5.95 18.98 7.03
N ASP A 17 -6.48 17.77 7.16
CA ASP A 17 -6.70 17.10 8.44
C ASP A 17 -5.56 16.14 8.84
N ASN A 18 -4.48 16.07 8.04
CA ASN A 18 -3.35 15.17 8.26
C ASN A 18 -2.05 15.97 8.40
N PHE A 19 -1.23 15.64 9.40
CA PHE A 19 0.05 16.33 9.68
C PHE A 19 -0.04 17.87 9.66
N ASP A 20 -1.06 18.44 10.29
CA ASP A 20 -1.30 19.90 10.33
C ASP A 20 -1.37 20.57 8.94
N GLY A 21 -1.81 19.84 7.92
CA GLY A 21 -1.88 20.32 6.53
C GLY A 21 -0.52 20.33 5.81
N SER A 22 0.53 19.81 6.44
CA SER A 22 1.85 19.70 5.81
C SER A 22 1.90 18.59 4.76
N GLU A 23 2.70 18.81 3.72
CA GLU A 23 2.98 17.79 2.72
C GLU A 23 3.81 16.66 3.36
N SER A 24 3.33 15.44 3.18
CA SER A 24 4.01 14.22 3.61
C SER A 24 4.43 13.41 2.40
N PHE A 25 5.53 12.66 2.51
CA PHE A 25 6.06 11.85 1.42
C PHE A 25 6.01 10.37 1.78
N GLY A 26 5.60 9.56 0.81
CA GLY A 26 5.59 8.11 0.91
C GLY A 26 6.32 7.48 -0.28
N MET A 27 6.73 6.23 -0.09
CA MET A 27 7.25 5.39 -1.16
C MET A 27 6.26 4.25 -1.41
N LEU A 28 5.86 4.10 -2.67
CA LEU A 28 5.08 2.95 -3.12
C LEU A 28 6.03 1.83 -3.52
N PHE A 29 5.80 0.63 -3.00
CA PHE A 29 6.52 -0.58 -3.35
C PHE A 29 5.55 -1.62 -3.90
N PHE A 30 6.04 -2.46 -4.80
CA PHE A 30 5.40 -3.71 -5.19
C PHE A 30 6.14 -4.86 -4.52
N ALA A 31 5.41 -5.84 -3.99
CA ALA A 31 6.00 -7.00 -3.34
C ALA A 31 5.43 -8.28 -3.94
N ASP A 32 6.31 -9.14 -4.43
CA ASP A 32 5.98 -10.51 -4.83
C ASP A 32 6.15 -11.44 -3.62
N VAL A 33 5.03 -11.81 -3.01
CA VAL A 33 5.00 -12.57 -1.75
C VAL A 33 4.97 -14.07 -2.04
N LYS A 34 6.05 -14.77 -1.64
CA LYS A 34 6.23 -16.21 -1.84
C LYS A 34 5.69 -17.04 -0.68
N CYS A 35 5.82 -16.53 0.55
CA CYS A 35 5.40 -17.24 1.76
C CYS A 35 5.02 -16.29 2.90
N PHE A 36 3.87 -16.54 3.52
CA PHE A 36 3.42 -15.84 4.73
C PHE A 36 4.01 -16.48 5.99
N GLU A 37 4.10 -15.69 7.07
CA GLU A 37 4.43 -16.23 8.38
C GLU A 37 3.25 -17.00 8.98
N SER A 38 3.57 -17.99 9.81
CA SER A 38 2.56 -18.78 10.52
C SER A 38 1.90 -18.01 11.66
N GLU A 39 2.56 -16.97 12.18
CA GLU A 39 2.08 -16.12 13.26
C GLU A 39 2.05 -14.67 12.80
N LEU A 40 1.04 -13.92 13.27
CA LEU A 40 0.95 -12.49 13.05
C LEU A 40 1.68 -11.77 14.18
N HIS A 41 2.47 -10.77 13.83
CA HIS A 41 3.21 -9.95 14.77
C HIS A 41 2.73 -8.49 14.73
N SER A 42 2.84 -7.79 15.87
CA SER A 42 2.54 -6.35 16.00
C SER A 42 1.07 -5.98 15.75
N GLU A 43 0.80 -4.86 15.07
CA GLU A 43 -0.53 -4.26 14.90
C GLU A 43 -1.43 -4.97 13.86
N ILE A 44 -1.03 -6.14 13.34
CA ILE A 44 -1.73 -6.84 12.26
C ILE A 44 -2.71 -7.89 12.83
N GLU A 45 -4.02 -7.66 12.67
CA GLU A 45 -5.07 -8.58 13.13
C GLU A 45 -5.21 -9.82 12.24
N LYS A 46 -5.13 -9.67 10.92
CA LYS A 46 -5.32 -10.76 9.95
C LYS A 46 -4.68 -10.49 8.59
N ILE A 47 -4.39 -11.56 7.85
CA ILE A 47 -4.00 -11.55 6.43
C ILE A 47 -5.11 -12.22 5.63
N ALA A 48 -5.50 -11.63 4.49
CA ALA A 48 -6.53 -12.17 3.61
C ALA A 48 -6.09 -12.07 2.14
N MET A 49 -6.38 -13.12 1.38
CA MET A 49 -6.26 -13.11 -0.08
C MET A 49 -7.57 -12.60 -0.69
N MET A 50 -7.47 -11.68 -1.64
CA MET A 50 -8.62 -11.02 -2.26
C MET A 50 -8.35 -10.81 -3.76
N ASP A 51 -9.37 -10.98 -4.60
CA ASP A 51 -9.27 -10.72 -6.05
C ASP A 51 -9.19 -9.22 -6.39
N GLY A 52 -9.47 -8.35 -5.41
CA GLY A 52 -9.45 -6.91 -5.57
C GLY A 52 -9.28 -6.18 -4.23
N LEU A 53 -9.29 -4.85 -4.29
CA LEU A 53 -9.15 -4.03 -3.09
C LEU A 53 -10.34 -4.19 -2.14
N PRO A 54 -10.11 -4.14 -0.81
CA PRO A 54 -11.19 -4.12 0.16
C PRO A 54 -12.02 -2.83 0.03
N GLU A 55 -13.32 -2.93 0.33
CA GLU A 55 -14.25 -1.79 0.24
C GLU A 55 -13.91 -0.65 1.22
N ARG A 56 -13.28 -0.97 2.36
CA ARG A 56 -12.97 -0.02 3.44
C ARG A 56 -11.47 0.04 3.69
N LEU A 57 -10.81 0.96 3.00
CA LEU A 57 -9.39 1.26 3.17
C LEU A 57 -9.20 2.40 4.19
N THR A 58 -8.12 2.36 4.96
CA THR A 58 -7.76 3.42 5.93
C THR A 58 -7.64 4.79 5.26
N TYR A 59 -7.09 4.83 4.05
CA TYR A 59 -6.92 6.05 3.24
C TYR A 59 -7.56 5.86 1.86
N PRO A 60 -8.90 5.92 1.73
CA PRO A 60 -9.58 5.55 0.49
C PRO A 60 -9.28 6.50 -0.68
N ASN A 61 -8.95 7.75 -0.40
CA ASN A 61 -8.78 8.77 -1.45
C ASN A 61 -7.47 8.62 -2.23
N ILE A 62 -6.39 8.18 -1.58
CA ILE A 62 -5.09 8.04 -2.25
C ILE A 62 -4.96 6.71 -3.00
N GLN A 63 -5.64 5.67 -2.53
CA GLN A 63 -5.49 4.31 -3.03
C GLN A 63 -5.77 4.17 -4.55
N PRO A 64 -6.81 4.80 -5.13
CA PRO A 64 -7.02 4.78 -6.58
C PRO A 64 -5.82 5.33 -7.37
N HIS A 65 -5.16 6.38 -6.89
CA HIS A 65 -4.00 6.98 -7.54
C HIS A 65 -2.78 6.06 -7.49
N LEU A 66 -2.55 5.39 -6.35
CA LEU A 66 -1.46 4.42 -6.21
C LEU A 66 -1.68 3.21 -7.12
N MET A 67 -2.92 2.69 -7.19
CA MET A 67 -3.25 1.58 -8.08
C MET A 67 -3.08 1.95 -9.56
N GLU A 68 -3.53 3.14 -9.96
CA GLU A 68 -3.34 3.62 -11.33
C GLU A 68 -1.85 3.70 -11.68
N LYS A 69 -1.02 4.17 -10.75
CA LYS A 69 0.42 4.26 -10.94
C LYS A 69 1.07 2.88 -11.05
N ALA A 70 0.69 1.93 -10.19
CA ALA A 70 1.16 0.55 -10.25
C ALA A 70 0.77 -0.12 -11.58
N LYS A 71 -0.46 0.07 -12.04
CA LYS A 71 -0.94 -0.41 -13.34
C LYS A 71 -0.13 0.18 -14.51
N LYS A 72 0.13 1.48 -14.50
CA LYS A 72 0.96 2.15 -15.53
C LYS A 72 2.39 1.61 -15.58
N GLN A 73 2.91 1.10 -14.46
CA GLN A 73 4.23 0.50 -14.35
C GLN A 73 4.25 -1.01 -14.64
N GLY A 74 3.09 -1.63 -14.91
CA GLY A 74 2.98 -3.03 -15.32
C GLY A 74 2.81 -4.04 -14.17
N TYR A 75 2.49 -3.58 -12.96
CA TYR A 75 2.31 -4.45 -11.79
C TYR A 75 0.88 -5.00 -11.61
N LEU A 76 -0.10 -4.44 -12.32
CA LEU A 76 -1.53 -4.76 -12.23
C LEU A 76 -2.18 -4.90 -13.60
#